data_AF-A0A3S0TRN9-F1
#
_entry.id   AF-A0A3S0TRN9-F1
#
_cell.length_a   1.000
_cell.length_b   1.000
_cell.length_c   1.000
_cell.angle_alpha   90.00
_cell.angle_beta   90.00
_cell.angle_gamma   90.00
#
_symmetry.space_group_name_H-M   'P 1'
#
loop_
_entity.id
_entity.type
_entity.pdbx_description
1 polymer ?
#
loop_
_entity_poly.entity_id
_entity_poly.type
_entity_poly.pdbx_seq_one_letter_code
_entity_poly.pdbx_strand_id
1 'polypeptide(L)' 'MDFLYNTVFALFLYFPEDKSEYIPAAITSVIFIIGAVLTMRFIIAYSHKEALKTKELEEEITRRNQRNHDSVK' A
#
# COMPACT_ATOMS: atom_id res chain seq x y z
N MET A 1 -33.58 11.96 16.23
CA MET A 1 -32.47 11.72 17.18
C MET A 1 -32.32 10.24 17.51
N ASP A 2 -33.39 9.44 17.41
CA ASP A 2 -33.36 7.97 17.64
C ASP A 2 -32.48 7.18 16.67
N PHE A 3 -32.42 7.58 15.39
CA PHE A 3 -31.56 6.93 14.39
C PHE A 3 -30.07 7.01 14.76
N LEU A 4 -29.63 8.18 15.23
CA LEU A 4 -28.26 8.38 15.70
C LEU A 4 -28.01 7.68 17.04
N TYR A 5 -28.99 7.69 17.95
CA TYR A 5 -28.89 7.03 19.26
C TYR A 5 -28.76 5.50 19.12
N ASN A 6 -29.55 4.88 18.24
CA ASN A 6 -29.49 3.44 17.96
C ASN A 6 -28.15 3.04 17.31
N THR A 7 -27.63 3.85 16.38
CA THR A 7 -26.31 3.63 15.78
C THR A 7 -25.19 3.67 16.82
N VAL A 8 -25.29 4.56 17.81
CA VAL A 8 -24.30 4.66 18.91
C VAL A 8 -24.37 3.46 19.86
N PHE A 9 -25.56 2.90 20.13
CA PHE A 9 -25.70 1.66 20.89
C PHE A 9 -25.33 0.41 20.10
N ALA A 10 -25.46 0.39 18.78
CA ALA A 10 -24.96 -0.70 17.93
C ALA A 10 -23.41 -0.78 17.89
N LEU A 11 -22.74 0.31 18.29
CA LEU A 11 -21.28 0.35 18.49
C LEU A 11 -20.85 -0.16 19.88
N PHE A 12 -21.78 -0.51 20.79
CA PHE A 12 -21.43 -1.27 21.98
C PHE A 12 -20.95 -2.65 21.52
N LEU A 13 -19.64 -2.86 21.62
CA LEU A 13 -19.00 -4.13 21.34
C LEU A 13 -19.67 -5.23 22.18
N TYR A 14 -20.54 -6.02 21.55
CA TYR A 14 -20.95 -7.29 22.12
C TYR A 14 -19.76 -8.24 21.99
N PHE A 15 -19.13 -8.51 23.12
CA PHE A 15 -18.07 -9.50 23.20
C PHE A 15 -18.71 -10.86 23.47
N PRO A 16 -18.67 -11.83 22.54
CA PRO A 16 -19.13 -13.17 22.85
C PRO A 16 -18.40 -13.72 24.08
N GLU A 17 -19.19 -14.36 24.95
CA GLU A 17 -18.70 -15.03 26.15
C GLU A 17 -17.79 -16.20 25.79
N ASP A 18 -18.12 -16.93 24.71
CA ASP A 18 -17.28 -17.99 24.15
C ASP A 18 -16.23 -17.39 23.19
N LYS A 19 -14.95 -17.65 23.48
CA LYS A 19 -13.83 -17.16 22.67
C LYS A 19 -13.76 -17.78 21.27
N SER A 20 -14.41 -18.92 21.07
CA SER A 20 -14.47 -19.62 19.79
C SER A 20 -15.20 -18.80 18.72
N GLU A 21 -16.12 -17.93 19.12
CA GLU A 21 -16.85 -17.05 18.20
C GLU A 21 -15.97 -15.97 17.55
N TYR A 22 -14.77 -15.69 18.09
CA TYR A 22 -13.81 -14.78 17.44
C TYR A 22 -12.95 -15.45 16.37
N ILE A 23 -12.94 -16.78 16.26
CA ILE A 23 -12.11 -17.53 15.30
C ILE A 23 -12.34 -17.04 13.85
N PRO A 24 -13.59 -16.85 13.38
CA PRO A 24 -13.84 -16.34 12.03
C PRO A 24 -13.27 -14.93 11.80
N ALA A 25 -13.34 -14.06 12.82
CA ALA A 25 -12.78 -12.71 12.75
C ALA A 25 -11.25 -12.73 12.68
N ALA A 26 -10.60 -13.60 13.47
CA ALA A 26 -9.16 -13.79 13.45
C ALA A 26 -8.67 -14.31 12.10
N ILE A 27 -9.34 -15.31 11.52
CA ILE A 27 -9.01 -15.85 10.19
C ILE A 27 -9.13 -14.75 9.13
N THR A 28 -10.24 -14.00 9.15
CA THR A 28 -10.46 -12.88 8.22
C THR A 28 -9.36 -11.84 8.34
N SER A 29 -9.04 -11.42 9.57
CA SER A 29 -7.98 -10.46 9.84
C SER A 29 -6.63 -10.93 9.29
N VAL A 30 -6.27 -12.21 9.53
CA VAL A 30 -5.03 -12.79 9.03
C VAL A 30 -4.97 -12.80 7.50
N ILE A 31 -6.06 -13.17 6.82
CA ILE A 31 -6.14 -13.14 5.36
C ILE A 31 -5.90 -11.73 4.82
N PHE A 32 -6.53 -10.71 5.42
CA PHE A 32 -6.34 -9.32 5.04
C PHE A 32 -4.92 -8.82 5.32
N ILE A 33 -4.32 -9.20 6.44
CA ILE A 33 -2.93 -8.84 6.76
C ILE A 33 -1.98 -9.44 5.74
N ILE A 34 -2.14 -10.73 5.41
CA ILE A 34 -1.34 -11.40 4.38
C ILE A 34 -1.52 -10.68 3.04
N GLY A 35 -2.77 -10.39 2.66
CA GLY A 35 -3.07 -9.63 1.45
C GLY A 35 -2.36 -8.27 1.42
N ALA A 36 -2.47 -7.48 2.50
CA ALA A 36 -1.85 -6.17 2.61
C ALA A 36 -0.32 -6.23 2.51
N VAL A 37 0.32 -7.19 3.18
CA VAL A 37 1.78 -7.39 3.11
C VAL A 37 2.21 -7.77 1.69
N LEU A 38 1.48 -8.68 1.04
CA LEU A 38 1.78 -9.09 -0.34
C LEU A 38 1.60 -7.94 -1.33
N THR A 39 0.49 -7.20 -1.22
CA THR A 39 0.24 -6.01 -2.06
C THR A 39 1.31 -4.96 -1.87
N MET A 40 1.70 -4.65 -0.62
CA MET A 40 2.75 -3.68 -0.34
C MET A 40 4.09 -4.11 -0.95
N ARG A 41 4.45 -5.39 -0.79
CA ARG A 41 5.68 -5.94 -1.42
C ARG A 41 5.62 -5.88 -2.94
N PHE A 42 4.47 -6.17 -3.54
CA PHE A 42 4.28 -6.10 -4.98
C PHE A 42 4.47 -4.68 -5.52
N ILE A 43 3.86 -3.69 -4.87
CA ILE A 43 3.98 -2.27 -5.25
C ILE A 43 5.44 -1.81 -5.16
N ILE A 44 6.13 -2.13 -4.05
CA ILE A 44 7.54 -1.77 -3.88
C ILE A 44 8.40 -2.40 -4.97
N ALA A 45 8.23 -3.70 -5.23
CA ALA A 45 9.00 -4.41 -6.25
C ALA A 45 8.78 -3.83 -7.66
N TYR A 46 7.55 -3.43 -7.99
CA TYR A 46 7.24 -2.79 -9.26
C TYR A 46 7.88 -1.39 -9.35
N SER A 47 7.74 -0.59 -8.31
CA SER A 47 8.31 0.76 -8.23
C SER A 47 9.84 0.77 -8.38
N HIS A 48 10.55 -0.19 -7.80
CA HIS A 48 12.00 -0.31 -7.98
C HIS A 48 12.40 -0.56 -9.44
N LYS A 49 11.61 -1.33 -10.19
CA LYS A 49 11.89 -1.58 -11.62
C LYS A 49 11.67 -0.33 -12.45
N GLU A 50 10.63 0.44 -12.16
CA GLU A 50 10.37 1.72 -12.83
C GLU A 50 11.45 2.75 -12.50
N ALA A 51 11.82 2.88 -11.23
CA ALA A 51 12.85 3.81 -10.79
C ALA A 51 14.21 3.54 -11.46
N LEU A 52 14.58 2.27 -11.68
CA LEU A 52 15.82 1.93 -12.38
C LEU A 52 15.78 2.39 -13.85
N LYS A 53 14.68 2.13 -14.56
CA LYS A 53 14.52 2.57 -15.96
C LYS A 53 14.58 4.10 -16.09
N THR A 54 13.95 4.82 -15.17
CA THR A 54 13.97 6.29 -15.16
C THR A 54 15.37 6.82 -14.95
N LYS A 55 16.15 6.23 -14.04
CA LYS A 55 17.55 6.62 -13.80
C LYS A 55 18.42 6.46 -15.05
N GLU A 56 18.30 5.33 -15.75
CA GLU A 56 19.06 5.09 -16.99
C GLU A 56 18.73 6.14 -18.07
N LEU A 57 17.45 6.52 -18.18
CA LEU A 57 16.99 7.54 -19.12
C LEU A 57 17.52 8.94 -18.75
N GLU A 58 17.46 9.32 -17.47
CA GLU A 58 17.98 10.60 -16.96
C GLU A 58 19.48 10.73 -17.23
N GLU A 59 20.24 9.66 -16.99
CA GLU A 59 21.68 9.64 -17.28
C GLU A 59 21.96 9.79 -18.79
N GLU A 60 21.17 9.14 -19.65
CA GLU A 60 21.36 9.27 -21.10
C GLU A 60 21.07 10.70 -21.58
N ILE A 61 19.98 11.31 -21.11
CA ILE A 61 19.63 12.70 -21.43
C ILE A 61 20.73 13.64 -20.94
N THR A 62 21.22 13.44 -19.71
CA THR A 62 22.31 14.25 -19.13
C THR A 62 23.58 14.13 -19.97
N ARG A 63 23.99 12.91 -20.35
CA ARG A 63 25.15 12.67 -21.23
C ARG A 63 24.98 13.29 -22.62
N ARG A 64 23.78 13.28 -23.19
CA ARG A 64 23.47 13.94 -24.48
C ARG A 64 23.56 15.46 -24.36
N ASN A 65 23.00 16.05 -23.30
CA ASN A 65 23.04 17.48 -23.06
C ASN A 65 24.46 17.99 -22.82
N GLN A 66 25.28 17.26 -22.06
CA GLN A 66 26.69 17.59 -21.84
C GLN A 66 27.47 17.63 -23.16
N ARG A 67 27.35 16.57 -23.99
CA ARG A 67 28.01 16.49 -25.30
C ARG A 67 27.60 17.63 -26.24
N ASN A 68 26.32 17.98 -26.25
CA ASN A 68 25.84 19.10 -27.07
C ASN A 68 26.40 20.44 -26.59
N HIS A 69 26.51 20.66 -25.27
CA HIS A 69 27.10 21.89 -24.72
C HIS A 69 28.60 22.01 -25.06
N ASP A 70 29.34 20.90 -25.01
CA ASP A 70 30.77 20.87 -25.33
C ASP A 70 31.04 21.06 -26.84
N SER A 71 30.11 20.68 -27.72
CA SER A 71 30.24 20.85 -29.18
C SER A 71 29.98 22.28 -29.70
N VAL A 72 29.40 23.16 -28.88
CA VAL A 72 29.04 24.54 -29.26
C VAL A 72 30.09 25.56 -28.79
N LYS A 73 31.14 25.09 -28.11
CA LYS A 73 32.23 25.90 -27.56
C LYS A 73 33.49 25.79 -28.41
#